data_AF-A0A428WT31-F1
#
_entry.id   AF-A0A428WT31-F1
#
_cell.length_a   1.000
_cell.length_b   1.000
_cell.length_c   1.000
_cell.angle_alpha   90.00
_cell.angle_beta   90.00
_cell.angle_gamma   90.00
#
_symmetry.space_group_name_H-M   'P 1'
#
loop_
_entity.id
_entity.type
_entity.pdbx_description
1 polymer ?
#
loop_
_entity_poly.entity_id
_entity_poly.type
_entity_poly.pdbx_seq_one_letter_code
_entity_poly.pdbx_strand_id
1 'polypeptide(L)'
;MRGSYRRHTAAADYDHKTWLSLIEVSGPFASIPVLRQTWPTLDPLDKPERERLRTHHADWLTDQAAGQPAWCDYVLGDLLGWGDALHHTGLDDLAVTVADHDTVLTPDFVLVQPGEEIKPDTVRILGMNCPAGSRPTARVKDSTWAATPADRLALMCRHHEVELGLATDGRFWTLVWAPRGGATTMATFDTVAWPEAAERDVVRAFRSLLHRHRFFAVPDDEKLVPLLRRSLDNQEEITEALGVQVRQAVELLVAAFGRIDVRDRELGGRGLQDVDAHEVYRGAVSVMMRIVFLLFAEERRLLPADNELYATAYSAGRLCAELEQRVTEGSEEDLEHSTAAWQRLIALFNAVFHGVDHSRLTMHGHDGSLFDPQGMPWLPLNVDDRTVLHMLRAVQFVQIGRGAKTSERRTVSFRTLDVEQIGYVYEGLLSFEGFRAEDVTVGLIGKDGAEDEVRLTDLEALAAQHRDAPGLAKMVAEKYKDSKIGSAAAVAKRLAPLEGIEREEARKKLLAVTGGDYELSKRLLPFHGLIRTDLRDLPLVVLPGALFITESALRRNTGTHYTPRKLAEEIVEGALEPLVYEPGPLQTADTKQWKPKSSEEILALKVADIAMGSAAFLVAAARYLGRYL
;
A
#
# COMPACT_ATOMS: atom_id res chain seq x y z
N MET A 1 -45.80 13.47 31.14
CA MET A 1 -44.37 13.12 31.10
C MET A 1 -44.18 11.95 30.12
N ARG A 2 -43.78 12.23 28.88
CA ARG A 2 -43.34 11.23 27.91
C ARG A 2 -42.04 11.76 27.30
N GLY A 3 -40.92 11.14 27.69
CA GLY A 3 -39.60 11.50 27.21
C GLY A 3 -39.38 10.94 25.81
N SER A 4 -39.18 11.85 24.85
CA SER A 4 -38.75 11.53 23.49
C SER A 4 -37.26 11.19 23.51
N TYR A 5 -36.93 9.90 23.36
CA TYR A 5 -35.58 9.46 23.00
C TYR A 5 -35.24 10.01 21.60
N ARG A 6 -34.41 11.06 21.55
CA ARG A 6 -33.74 11.47 20.30
C ARG A 6 -32.73 10.39 19.94
N ARG A 7 -32.97 9.66 18.86
CA ARG A 7 -31.93 8.90 18.15
C ARG A 7 -30.78 9.87 17.83
N HIS A 8 -29.57 9.54 18.27
CA HIS A 8 -28.36 10.13 17.73
C HIS A 8 -28.28 9.77 16.24
N THR A 9 -28.68 10.69 15.37
CA THR A 9 -28.23 10.68 13.98
C THR A 9 -26.73 10.94 14.01
N ALA A 10 -25.93 9.95 13.63
CA ALA A 10 -24.51 10.14 13.34
C ALA A 10 -24.40 11.33 12.37
N ALA A 11 -23.67 12.38 12.77
CA ALA A 11 -23.31 13.43 11.83
C ALA A 11 -22.59 12.77 10.65
N ALA A 12 -22.93 13.15 9.41
CA ALA A 12 -22.23 12.65 8.25
C ALA A 12 -20.74 12.97 8.39
N ASP A 13 -19.89 11.95 8.48
CA ASP A 13 -18.43 12.11 8.57
C ASP A 13 -17.94 12.94 7.37
N TYR A 14 -17.14 13.96 7.63
CA TYR A 14 -16.55 14.79 6.59
C TYR A 14 -15.62 13.95 5.69
N ASP A 15 -15.79 14.07 4.37
CA ASP A 15 -15.07 13.22 3.42
C ASP A 15 -13.72 13.81 3.00
N HIS A 16 -12.67 13.47 3.75
CA HIS A 16 -11.30 13.85 3.41
C HIS A 16 -10.78 13.23 2.09
N LYS A 17 -11.44 12.23 1.49
CA LYS A 17 -10.97 11.64 0.22
C LYS A 17 -11.01 12.66 -0.91
N THR A 18 -11.99 13.57 -0.88
CA THR A 18 -12.22 14.54 -1.95
C THR A 18 -10.99 15.42 -2.17
N TRP A 19 -10.54 16.14 -1.14
CA TRP A 19 -9.38 17.04 -1.27
C TRP A 19 -8.05 16.28 -1.41
N LEU A 20 -7.90 15.11 -0.78
CA LEU A 20 -6.71 14.27 -0.94
C LEU A 20 -6.50 13.82 -2.39
N SER A 21 -7.60 13.58 -3.14
CA SER A 21 -7.53 13.21 -4.55
C SER A 21 -7.09 14.36 -5.47
N LEU A 22 -7.23 15.61 -5.01
CA LEU A 22 -6.90 16.83 -5.76
C LEU A 22 -5.45 17.29 -5.57
N ILE A 23 -4.74 16.76 -4.57
CA ILE A 23 -3.32 17.07 -4.33
C ILE A 23 -2.40 15.96 -4.87
N GLU A 24 -1.14 16.30 -5.12
CA GLU A 24 -0.11 15.32 -5.50
C GLU A 24 0.70 14.91 -4.28
N VAL A 25 0.61 13.64 -3.88
CA VAL A 25 1.34 13.09 -2.73
C VAL A 25 2.33 12.04 -3.20
N SER A 26 3.58 12.18 -2.77
CA SER A 26 4.64 11.19 -2.88
C SER A 26 5.11 10.81 -1.47
N GLY A 27 5.10 9.52 -1.14
CA GLY A 27 5.48 9.01 0.19
C GLY A 27 4.33 8.96 1.23
N PRO A 28 4.62 8.49 2.46
CA PRO A 28 3.64 8.35 3.54
C PRO A 28 3.05 9.68 4.01
N PHE A 29 1.75 9.88 3.87
CA PHE A 29 1.09 11.14 4.27
C PHE A 29 -0.06 10.90 5.26
N ALA A 30 -0.88 11.91 5.50
CA ALA A 30 -1.99 11.86 6.45
C ALA A 30 -3.04 10.81 6.04
N SER A 31 -3.21 9.80 6.89
CA SER A 31 -4.20 8.73 6.71
C SER A 31 -5.61 9.22 7.04
N ILE A 32 -6.63 8.72 6.34
CA ILE A 32 -8.04 9.09 6.58
C ILE A 32 -8.47 8.92 8.05
N PRO A 33 -8.11 7.82 8.76
CA PRO A 33 -8.48 7.68 10.17
C PRO A 33 -7.91 8.79 11.05
N VAL A 34 -6.64 9.14 10.84
CA VAL A 34 -5.98 10.24 11.56
C VAL A 34 -6.64 11.57 11.24
N LEU A 35 -6.94 11.81 9.96
CA LEU A 35 -7.61 13.04 9.52
C LEU A 35 -9.00 13.17 10.14
N ARG A 36 -9.83 12.11 10.12
CA ARG A 36 -11.18 12.14 10.72
C ARG A 36 -11.15 12.34 12.22
N GLN A 37 -10.17 11.75 12.91
CA GLN A 37 -10.03 11.89 14.35
C GLN A 37 -9.60 13.31 14.73
N THR A 38 -8.62 13.88 14.01
CA THR A 38 -8.08 15.22 14.31
C THR A 38 -8.97 16.35 13.77
N TRP A 39 -9.57 16.15 12.60
CA TRP A 39 -10.43 17.09 11.90
C TRP A 39 -11.74 16.43 11.50
N PRO A 40 -12.69 16.26 12.43
CA PRO A 40 -14.06 15.84 12.07
C PRO A 40 -14.69 16.78 11.02
N THR A 41 -14.24 18.03 10.99
CA THR A 41 -14.38 18.98 9.89
C THR A 41 -13.08 19.77 9.74
N LEU A 42 -12.74 20.20 8.52
CA LEU A 42 -11.61 21.11 8.30
C LEU A 42 -11.90 22.50 8.88
N ASP A 43 -10.85 23.26 9.16
CA ASP A 43 -10.99 24.63 9.64
C ASP A 43 -11.76 25.47 8.62
N PRO A 44 -12.68 26.34 9.08
CA PRO A 44 -13.47 27.15 8.18
C PRO A 44 -12.59 28.18 7.46
N LEU A 45 -13.03 28.60 6.28
CA LEU A 45 -12.51 29.79 5.60
C LEU A 45 -13.68 30.75 5.43
N ASP A 46 -13.69 31.83 6.21
CA ASP A 46 -14.83 32.72 6.32
C ASP A 46 -15.03 33.57 5.05
N LYS A 47 -16.09 34.38 5.00
CA LYS A 47 -16.37 35.19 3.81
C LYS A 47 -15.31 36.27 3.56
N PRO A 48 -14.91 37.09 4.56
CA PRO A 48 -13.82 38.05 4.40
C PRO A 48 -12.49 37.44 3.96
N GLU A 49 -12.10 36.29 4.52
CA GLU A 49 -10.87 35.57 4.16
C GLU A 49 -10.92 35.11 2.70
N ARG A 50 -12.05 34.56 2.25
CA ARG A 50 -12.24 34.19 0.84
C ARG A 50 -12.20 35.38 -0.12
N GLU A 51 -12.68 36.54 0.32
CA GLU A 51 -12.58 37.78 -0.46
C GLU A 51 -11.14 38.24 -0.60
N ARG A 52 -10.36 38.23 0.49
CA ARG A 52 -8.92 38.54 0.46
C ARG A 52 -8.14 37.56 -0.41
N LEU A 53 -8.39 36.26 -0.24
CA LEU A 53 -7.74 35.20 -1.03
C LEU A 53 -7.92 35.44 -2.53
N ARG A 54 -9.15 35.73 -2.96
CA ARG A 54 -9.45 36.00 -4.38
C ARG A 54 -8.75 37.25 -4.89
N THR A 55 -8.67 38.32 -4.09
CA THR A 55 -8.00 39.56 -4.47
C THR A 55 -6.50 39.33 -4.67
N HIS A 56 -5.80 38.81 -3.67
CA HIS A 56 -4.36 38.54 -3.76
C HIS A 56 -4.03 37.54 -4.87
N HIS A 57 -4.88 36.52 -5.07
CA HIS A 57 -4.70 35.57 -6.17
C HIS A 57 -4.88 36.22 -7.56
N ALA A 58 -5.85 37.13 -7.71
CA ALA A 58 -6.05 37.86 -8.97
C ALA A 58 -4.88 38.80 -9.29
N ASP A 59 -4.32 39.45 -8.27
CA ASP A 59 -3.13 40.29 -8.42
C ASP A 59 -1.92 39.45 -8.86
N TRP A 60 -1.71 38.30 -8.23
CA TRP A 60 -0.66 37.34 -8.62
C TRP A 60 -0.82 36.80 -10.04
N LEU A 61 -2.05 36.50 -10.48
CA LEU A 61 -2.30 36.04 -11.86
C LEU A 61 -1.98 37.10 -12.93
N THR A 62 -1.95 38.38 -12.57
CA THR A 62 -1.66 39.47 -13.52
C THR A 62 -0.21 39.43 -13.99
N ASP A 63 0.72 39.15 -13.07
CA ASP A 63 2.13 38.89 -13.36
C ASP A 63 2.66 37.93 -12.29
N GLN A 64 2.76 36.64 -12.66
CA GLN A 64 3.11 35.60 -11.70
C GLN A 64 4.53 35.74 -11.16
N ALA A 65 5.46 36.32 -11.92
CA ALA A 65 6.83 36.50 -11.47
C ALA A 65 6.97 37.69 -10.53
N ALA A 66 6.41 38.85 -10.91
CA ALA A 66 6.47 40.05 -10.08
C ALA A 66 5.57 39.97 -8.84
N GLY A 67 4.41 39.31 -8.95
CA GLY A 67 3.43 39.14 -7.89
C GLY A 67 3.74 38.02 -6.89
N GLN A 68 4.68 37.12 -7.21
CA GLN A 68 5.01 35.96 -6.38
C GLN A 68 5.36 36.33 -4.92
N PRO A 69 6.25 37.32 -4.64
CA PRO A 69 6.61 37.62 -3.25
C PRO A 69 5.41 38.07 -2.41
N ALA A 70 4.61 39.02 -2.92
CA ALA A 70 3.44 39.52 -2.22
C ALA A 70 2.37 38.43 -2.01
N TRP A 71 2.24 37.50 -2.96
CA TRP A 71 1.37 36.34 -2.84
C TRP A 71 1.86 35.37 -1.76
N CYS A 72 3.14 35.00 -1.77
CA CYS A 72 3.73 34.14 -0.76
C CYS A 72 3.63 34.75 0.64
N ASP A 73 3.89 36.06 0.79
CA ASP A 73 3.78 36.78 2.05
C ASP A 73 2.34 36.76 2.59
N TYR A 74 1.33 36.96 1.73
CA TYR A 74 -0.08 36.83 2.12
C TYR A 74 -0.42 35.40 2.57
N VAL A 75 0.02 34.39 1.81
CA VAL A 75 -0.27 32.98 2.14
C VAL A 75 0.36 32.60 3.48
N LEU A 76 1.65 32.89 3.69
CA LEU A 76 2.37 32.54 4.91
C LEU A 76 1.92 33.41 6.10
N GLY A 77 1.86 34.72 5.92
CA GLY A 77 1.58 35.69 6.97
C GLY A 77 0.13 35.69 7.41
N ASP A 78 -0.81 35.86 6.47
CA ASP A 78 -2.22 36.09 6.76
C ASP A 78 -3.06 34.80 6.70
N LEU A 79 -2.96 34.02 5.62
CA LEU A 79 -3.78 32.82 5.44
C LEU A 79 -3.41 31.72 6.45
N LEU A 80 -2.11 31.47 6.62
CA LEU A 80 -1.60 30.55 7.64
C LEU A 80 -1.41 31.20 9.01
N GLY A 81 -1.50 32.53 9.08
CA GLY A 81 -1.43 33.29 10.33
C GLY A 81 -0.04 33.29 10.98
N TRP A 82 1.03 32.96 10.26
CA TRP A 82 2.36 32.86 10.87
C TRP A 82 2.82 34.21 11.46
N GLY A 83 2.48 35.32 10.80
CA GLY A 83 2.65 36.67 11.34
C GLY A 83 4.04 36.92 11.93
N ASP A 84 4.09 37.17 13.24
CA ASP A 84 5.30 37.46 14.01
C ASP A 84 6.29 36.28 14.13
N ALA A 85 5.85 35.07 13.81
CA ALA A 85 6.66 33.85 13.84
C ALA A 85 7.35 33.55 12.50
N LEU A 86 7.04 34.31 11.43
CA LEU A 86 7.62 34.17 10.11
C LEU A 86 8.85 35.07 9.97
N HIS A 87 9.98 34.48 9.60
CA HIS A 87 11.24 35.21 9.37
C HIS A 87 11.79 34.95 7.97
N HIS A 88 12.21 36.01 7.27
CA HIS A 88 12.83 35.96 5.94
C HIS A 88 14.31 36.41 5.95
N THR A 89 14.82 36.83 7.11
CA THR A 89 16.17 37.41 7.26
C THR A 89 16.85 36.82 8.49
N GLY A 90 18.19 36.90 8.54
CA GLY A 90 18.97 36.29 9.63
C GLY A 90 19.02 34.76 9.54
N LEU A 91 18.99 34.21 8.32
CA LEU A 91 18.92 32.78 8.05
C LEU A 91 20.29 32.16 7.73
N ASP A 92 21.36 32.94 7.77
CA ASP A 92 22.72 32.52 7.40
C ASP A 92 23.22 31.36 8.27
N ASP A 93 22.83 31.33 9.55
CA ASP A 93 23.18 30.24 10.49
C ASP A 93 22.48 28.91 10.15
N LEU A 94 21.48 28.94 9.26
CA LEU A 94 20.82 27.74 8.73
C LEU A 94 21.38 27.31 7.36
N ALA A 95 22.44 27.95 6.86
CA ALA A 95 23.06 27.58 5.60
C ALA A 95 23.76 26.22 5.68
N VAL A 96 23.49 25.33 4.72
CA VAL A 96 24.07 23.99 4.62
C VAL A 96 24.94 23.92 3.38
N THR A 97 26.23 23.64 3.57
CA THR A 97 27.16 23.42 2.45
C THR A 97 27.02 21.99 1.94
N VAL A 98 26.67 21.83 0.66
CA VAL A 98 26.61 20.55 -0.05
C VAL A 98 27.86 20.42 -0.90
N ALA A 99 28.91 19.83 -0.32
CA ALA A 99 30.24 19.75 -0.92
C ALA A 99 30.23 19.10 -2.30
N ASP A 100 29.44 18.04 -2.48
CA ASP A 100 29.36 17.25 -3.72
C ASP A 100 28.93 18.06 -4.95
N HIS A 101 28.20 19.15 -4.72
CA HIS A 101 27.64 19.98 -5.77
C HIS A 101 28.16 21.42 -5.70
N ASP A 102 29.19 21.69 -4.90
CA ASP A 102 29.79 23.02 -4.66
C ASP A 102 28.71 24.10 -4.48
N THR A 103 27.69 23.78 -3.69
CA THR A 103 26.48 24.59 -3.52
C THR A 103 26.21 24.81 -2.03
N VAL A 104 25.80 26.02 -1.67
CA VAL A 104 25.29 26.33 -0.33
C VAL A 104 23.78 26.49 -0.43
N LEU A 105 23.06 25.78 0.43
CA LEU A 105 21.61 25.87 0.56
C LEU A 105 21.26 26.70 1.78
N THR A 106 20.48 27.76 1.61
CA THR A 106 19.94 28.58 2.70
C THR A 106 18.43 28.61 2.55
N PRO A 107 17.65 28.45 3.64
CA PRO A 107 16.21 28.63 3.57
C PRO A 107 15.86 30.09 3.24
N ASP A 108 14.78 30.30 2.49
CA ASP A 108 14.29 31.64 2.13
C ASP A 108 13.34 32.23 3.18
N PHE A 109 12.74 31.37 3.98
CA PHE A 109 11.91 31.74 5.11
C PHE A 109 11.87 30.62 6.15
N VAL A 110 11.50 30.94 7.39
CA VAL A 110 11.32 29.95 8.46
C VAL A 110 10.14 30.30 9.35
N LEU A 111 9.50 29.28 9.90
CA LEU A 111 8.53 29.41 11.00
C LEU A 111 9.26 29.11 12.31
N VAL A 112 9.36 30.09 13.21
CA VAL A 112 10.07 29.98 14.49
C VAL A 112 9.08 30.02 15.64
N GLN A 113 9.43 29.42 16.77
CA GLN A 113 8.64 29.58 17.98
C GLN A 113 8.50 31.08 18.37
N PRO A 114 7.27 31.58 18.61
CA PRO A 114 7.07 32.99 18.91
C PRO A 114 7.92 33.46 20.10
N GLY A 115 8.68 34.55 19.91
CA GLY A 115 9.52 35.16 20.95
C GLY A 115 10.90 34.53 21.14
N GLU A 116 11.26 33.50 20.35
CA GLU A 116 12.57 32.85 20.39
C GLU A 116 13.50 33.36 19.28
N GLU A 117 14.81 33.17 19.47
CA GLU A 117 15.82 33.42 18.43
C GLU A 117 15.78 32.33 17.35
N ILE A 118 16.26 32.65 16.14
CA ILE A 118 16.33 31.70 15.02
C ILE A 118 17.45 30.69 15.29
N LYS A 119 17.09 29.48 15.72
CA LYS A 119 17.99 28.34 15.96
C LYS A 119 17.32 27.05 15.51
N PRO A 120 18.08 26.00 15.12
CA PRO A 120 17.49 24.75 14.65
C PRO A 120 16.40 24.15 15.55
N ASP A 121 16.57 24.24 16.88
CA ASP A 121 15.63 23.72 17.88
C ASP A 121 14.35 24.55 18.08
N THR A 122 14.40 25.85 17.73
CA THR A 122 13.25 26.77 17.81
C THR A 122 12.47 26.84 16.51
N VAL A 123 13.09 26.46 15.39
CA VAL A 123 12.45 26.37 14.08
C VAL A 123 11.44 25.21 14.05
N ARG A 124 10.31 25.41 13.37
CA ARG A 124 9.25 24.41 13.14
C ARG A 124 9.09 24.05 11.67
N ILE A 125 9.35 24.99 10.76
CA ILE A 125 9.33 24.77 9.31
C ILE A 125 10.49 25.53 8.66
N LEU A 126 11.20 24.87 7.74
CA LEU A 126 12.13 25.51 6.80
C LEU A 126 11.42 25.82 5.46
N GLY A 127 11.68 26.97 4.88
CA GLY A 127 11.04 27.44 3.65
C GLY A 127 11.99 27.58 2.47
N MET A 128 11.52 27.31 1.26
CA MET A 128 12.27 27.56 0.02
C MET A 128 11.39 28.16 -1.08
N ASN A 129 11.82 29.26 -1.67
CA ASN A 129 11.17 29.92 -2.79
C ASN A 129 11.85 29.51 -4.10
N CYS A 130 11.06 29.03 -5.04
CA CYS A 130 11.50 28.65 -6.39
C CYS A 130 11.13 29.77 -7.37
N PRO A 131 11.85 29.96 -8.48
CA PRO A 131 11.46 30.91 -9.51
C PRO A 131 10.04 30.64 -10.04
N ALA A 132 9.22 31.68 -10.25
CA ALA A 132 7.87 31.52 -10.77
C ALA A 132 7.82 30.66 -12.05
N GLY A 133 6.87 29.72 -12.09
CA GLY A 133 6.70 28.80 -13.22
C GLY A 133 7.63 27.58 -13.19
N SER A 134 8.55 27.50 -12.23
CA SER A 134 9.25 26.25 -11.90
C SER A 134 8.40 25.42 -10.92
N ARG A 135 8.53 24.10 -10.90
CA ARG A 135 7.82 23.27 -9.90
C ARG A 135 8.79 22.91 -8.77
N PRO A 136 8.39 22.99 -7.48
CA PRO A 136 9.26 22.58 -6.38
C PRO A 136 9.69 21.11 -6.43
N THR A 137 8.91 20.27 -7.12
CA THR A 137 9.18 18.85 -7.36
C THR A 137 9.81 18.56 -8.72
N ALA A 138 10.15 19.58 -9.50
CA ALA A 138 10.86 19.43 -10.77
C ALA A 138 12.34 19.79 -10.63
N ARG A 139 13.16 19.22 -11.52
CA ARG A 139 14.58 19.51 -11.58
C ARG A 139 14.81 21.00 -11.84
N VAL A 140 15.75 21.59 -11.10
CA VAL A 140 16.17 22.98 -11.31
C VAL A 140 16.83 23.11 -12.68
N LYS A 141 16.31 24.02 -13.51
CA LYS A 141 16.84 24.27 -14.85
C LYS A 141 18.31 24.69 -14.77
N ASP A 142 19.13 24.18 -15.68
CA ASP A 142 20.56 24.48 -15.80
C ASP A 142 21.42 24.09 -14.58
N SER A 143 20.84 23.35 -13.60
CA SER A 143 21.59 22.81 -12.46
C SER A 143 22.24 21.47 -12.80
N THR A 144 23.53 21.36 -12.52
CA THR A 144 24.29 20.10 -12.60
C THR A 144 23.81 19.08 -11.57
N TRP A 145 23.24 19.54 -10.45
CA TRP A 145 22.63 18.69 -9.44
C TRP A 145 21.19 18.33 -9.82
N ALA A 146 20.88 17.03 -9.88
CA ALA A 146 19.54 16.53 -10.22
C ALA A 146 18.47 16.84 -9.17
N ALA A 147 18.85 17.15 -7.91
CA ALA A 147 17.91 17.39 -6.82
C ALA A 147 16.96 18.56 -7.09
N THR A 148 15.68 18.29 -6.89
CA THR A 148 14.59 19.26 -6.94
C THR A 148 14.67 20.23 -5.75
N PRO A 149 14.02 21.40 -5.79
CA PRO A 149 13.90 22.26 -4.60
C PRO A 149 13.36 21.53 -3.36
N ALA A 150 12.38 20.64 -3.53
CA ALA A 150 11.85 19.81 -2.45
C ALA A 150 12.90 18.82 -1.89
N ASP A 151 13.75 18.23 -2.72
CA ASP A 151 14.85 17.36 -2.27
C ASP A 151 15.91 18.15 -1.50
N ARG A 152 16.28 19.34 -2.00
CA ARG A 152 17.22 20.25 -1.35
C ARG A 152 16.70 20.68 0.03
N LEU A 153 15.40 20.98 0.12
CA LEU A 153 14.74 21.30 1.37
C LEU A 153 14.72 20.09 2.33
N ALA A 154 14.42 18.90 1.82
CA ALA A 154 14.48 17.67 2.62
C ALA A 154 15.90 17.38 3.17
N LEU A 155 16.94 17.76 2.45
CA LEU A 155 18.34 17.67 2.93
C LEU A 155 18.57 18.65 4.09
N MET A 156 18.16 19.92 3.96
CA MET A 156 18.28 20.90 5.04
C MET A 156 17.48 20.49 6.29
N CYS A 157 16.25 19.99 6.10
CA CYS A 157 15.41 19.45 7.17
C CYS A 157 16.15 18.38 7.99
N ARG A 158 16.79 17.42 7.32
CA ARG A 158 17.55 16.37 8.00
C ARG A 158 18.82 16.87 8.67
N HIS A 159 19.50 17.84 8.06
CA HIS A 159 20.73 18.42 8.61
C HIS A 159 20.46 19.14 9.94
N HIS A 160 19.38 19.93 10.00
CA HIS A 160 19.01 20.73 11.17
C HIS A 160 18.07 20.02 12.16
N GLU A 161 17.71 18.77 11.89
CA GLU A 161 16.70 18.01 12.66
C GLU A 161 15.32 18.69 12.72
N VAL A 162 15.00 19.51 11.72
CA VAL A 162 13.68 20.12 11.51
C VAL A 162 12.92 19.30 10.49
N GLU A 163 11.98 18.47 10.93
CA GLU A 163 11.36 17.47 10.05
C GLU A 163 10.44 18.04 8.97
N LEU A 164 10.01 19.31 9.06
CA LEU A 164 9.06 19.90 8.13
C LEU A 164 9.69 21.01 7.30
N GLY A 165 9.36 21.00 6.01
CA GLY A 165 9.72 22.04 5.06
C GLY A 165 8.53 22.45 4.19
N LEU A 166 8.56 23.66 3.65
CA LEU A 166 7.59 24.16 2.67
C LEU A 166 8.31 24.82 1.49
N ALA A 167 8.22 24.22 0.31
CA ALA A 167 8.80 24.76 -0.93
C ALA A 167 7.71 25.31 -1.86
N THR A 168 7.93 26.45 -2.51
CA THR A 168 6.89 27.06 -3.37
C THR A 168 7.44 27.90 -4.52
N ASP A 169 6.78 27.86 -5.68
CA ASP A 169 6.95 28.84 -6.78
C ASP A 169 5.81 29.88 -6.82
N GLY A 170 4.99 29.94 -5.78
CA GLY A 170 3.75 30.71 -5.71
C GLY A 170 2.54 29.90 -6.16
N ARG A 171 2.67 29.11 -7.25
CA ARG A 171 1.61 28.23 -7.72
C ARG A 171 1.54 26.92 -6.94
N PHE A 172 2.60 26.15 -6.97
CA PHE A 172 2.71 24.86 -6.34
C PHE A 172 3.33 25.01 -4.96
N TRP A 173 2.61 24.61 -3.92
CA TRP A 173 3.10 24.59 -2.54
C TRP A 173 3.34 23.15 -2.12
N THR A 174 4.60 22.80 -1.89
CA THR A 174 5.01 21.43 -1.54
C THR A 174 5.41 21.36 -0.08
N LEU A 175 4.55 20.73 0.73
CA LEU A 175 4.89 20.34 2.09
C LEU A 175 5.85 19.16 2.04
N VAL A 176 7.02 19.30 2.65
CA VAL A 176 8.03 18.28 2.80
C VAL A 176 8.03 17.80 4.24
N TRP A 177 7.87 16.50 4.47
CA TRP A 177 8.18 15.87 5.75
C TRP A 177 9.37 14.94 5.56
N ALA A 178 10.48 15.22 6.23
CA ALA A 178 11.76 14.54 6.06
C ALA A 178 12.32 14.13 7.43
N PRO A 179 11.74 13.10 8.08
CA PRO A 179 12.28 12.57 9.31
C PRO A 179 13.70 12.01 9.09
N ARG A 180 14.55 12.13 10.11
CA ARG A 180 15.90 11.58 10.08
C ARG A 180 15.85 10.05 9.98
N GLY A 181 16.43 9.48 8.93
CA GLY A 181 16.40 8.03 8.67
C GLY A 181 15.02 7.46 8.31
N GLY A 182 14.08 8.32 7.90
CA GLY A 182 12.77 7.90 7.39
C GLY A 182 12.49 8.42 5.98
N ALA A 183 11.42 7.89 5.37
CA ALA A 183 10.99 8.25 4.03
C ALA A 183 10.65 9.75 3.95
N THR A 184 11.07 10.41 2.85
CA THR A 184 10.58 11.76 2.55
C THR A 184 9.15 11.67 2.06
N THR A 185 8.28 12.53 2.60
CA THR A 185 6.96 12.78 2.05
C THR A 185 6.92 14.15 1.41
N MET A 186 6.31 14.24 0.23
CA MET A 186 6.03 15.47 -0.48
C MET A 186 4.54 15.54 -0.79
N ALA A 187 3.85 16.55 -0.28
CA ALA A 187 2.45 16.82 -0.59
C ALA A 187 2.32 18.19 -1.27
N THR A 188 1.95 18.19 -2.54
CA THR A 188 1.92 19.37 -3.41
C THR A 188 0.48 19.84 -3.63
N PHE A 189 0.24 21.10 -3.31
CA PHE A 189 -1.03 21.81 -3.48
C PHE A 189 -0.90 22.80 -4.65
N ASP A 190 -1.79 22.72 -5.64
CA ASP A 190 -1.85 23.70 -6.74
C ASP A 190 -2.80 24.85 -6.36
N THR A 191 -2.27 26.07 -6.30
CA THR A 191 -3.06 27.25 -5.91
C THR A 191 -3.94 27.82 -7.01
N VAL A 192 -3.72 27.41 -8.27
CA VAL A 192 -4.34 28.06 -9.46
C VAL A 192 -5.86 28.15 -9.38
N ALA A 193 -6.50 27.17 -8.74
CA ALA A 193 -7.95 27.06 -8.63
C ALA A 193 -8.47 27.34 -7.20
N TRP A 194 -7.61 27.78 -6.26
CA TRP A 194 -8.00 28.07 -4.87
C TRP A 194 -9.18 29.04 -4.69
N PRO A 195 -9.39 30.06 -5.56
CA PRO A 195 -10.58 30.92 -5.45
C PRO A 195 -11.89 30.22 -5.82
N GLU A 196 -11.84 29.08 -6.51
CA GLU A 196 -13.02 28.37 -6.99
C GLU A 196 -13.75 27.64 -5.86
N ALA A 197 -15.05 27.41 -6.03
CA ALA A 197 -15.83 26.70 -5.02
C ALA A 197 -15.42 25.22 -4.91
N ALA A 198 -14.95 24.61 -6.00
CA ALA A 198 -14.56 23.20 -6.07
C ALA A 198 -13.31 22.89 -5.23
N GLU A 199 -12.37 23.83 -5.15
CA GLU A 199 -11.09 23.69 -4.42
C GLU A 199 -11.14 24.21 -2.98
N ARG A 200 -12.31 24.65 -2.51
CA ARG A 200 -12.44 25.24 -1.17
C ARG A 200 -11.90 24.34 -0.07
N ASP A 201 -12.12 23.04 -0.21
CA ASP A 201 -11.68 22.07 0.77
C ASP A 201 -10.18 21.80 0.71
N VAL A 202 -9.53 21.97 -0.46
CA VAL A 202 -8.06 21.94 -0.58
C VAL A 202 -7.43 23.12 0.15
N VAL A 203 -7.98 24.34 0.00
CA VAL A 203 -7.48 25.53 0.74
C VAL A 203 -7.67 25.36 2.24
N ARG A 204 -8.83 24.85 2.66
CA ARG A 204 -9.11 24.57 4.07
C ARG A 204 -8.19 23.49 4.63
N ALA A 205 -7.88 22.45 3.85
CA ALA A 205 -6.94 21.41 4.25
C ALA A 205 -5.52 21.97 4.40
N PHE A 206 -5.06 22.75 3.42
CA PHE A 206 -3.77 23.44 3.48
C PHE A 206 -3.66 24.32 4.73
N ARG A 207 -4.69 25.13 5.01
CA ARG A 207 -4.78 25.94 6.23
C ARG A 207 -4.77 25.06 7.49
N SER A 208 -5.60 24.03 7.56
CA SER A 208 -5.70 23.17 8.75
C SER A 208 -4.39 22.48 9.11
N LEU A 209 -3.62 22.08 8.11
CA LEU A 209 -2.33 21.42 8.29
C LEU A 209 -1.24 22.41 8.71
N LEU A 210 -1.24 23.63 8.15
CA LEU A 210 -0.10 24.55 8.23
C LEU A 210 -0.36 25.85 9.01
N HIS A 211 -1.57 26.07 9.54
CA HIS A 211 -1.87 27.27 10.30
C HIS A 211 -1.06 27.33 11.61
N ARG A 212 -0.70 28.54 12.07
CA ARG A 212 0.11 28.78 13.28
C ARG A 212 -0.37 27.97 14.49
N HIS A 213 -1.69 27.81 14.62
CA HIS A 213 -2.33 27.11 15.73
C HIS A 213 -1.86 25.65 15.84
N ARG A 214 -1.63 24.99 14.71
CA ARG A 214 -1.19 23.59 14.64
C ARG A 214 0.21 23.36 15.20
N PHE A 215 1.04 24.40 15.28
CA PHE A 215 2.42 24.30 15.78
C PHE A 215 2.54 24.73 17.24
N PHE A 216 1.72 25.67 17.68
CA PHE A 216 1.94 26.39 18.95
C PHE A 216 0.79 26.31 19.95
N ALA A 217 -0.40 25.85 19.55
CA ALA A 217 -1.60 25.96 20.38
C ALA A 217 -2.44 24.68 20.45
N VAL A 218 -1.91 23.56 19.96
CA VAL A 218 -2.47 22.22 20.12
C VAL A 218 -1.55 21.36 21.02
N PRO A 219 -2.07 20.32 21.68
CA PRO A 219 -1.26 19.32 22.36
C PRO A 219 -0.16 18.73 21.47
N ASP A 220 0.94 18.27 22.06
CA ASP A 220 2.10 17.78 21.32
C ASP A 220 1.74 16.63 20.37
N ASP A 221 0.89 15.70 20.79
CA ASP A 221 0.43 14.55 20.00
C ASP A 221 -0.54 14.93 18.87
N GLU A 222 -1.07 16.16 18.89
CA GLU A 222 -1.91 16.72 17.83
C GLU A 222 -1.13 17.64 16.88
N LYS A 223 0.17 17.89 17.10
CA LYS A 223 1.02 18.61 16.14
C LYS A 223 1.18 17.82 14.85
N LEU A 224 1.50 18.49 13.74
CA LEU A 224 1.54 17.87 12.42
C LEU A 224 2.50 16.66 12.34
N VAL A 225 3.71 16.75 12.92
CA VAL A 225 4.69 15.65 12.87
C VAL A 225 4.18 14.38 13.55
N PRO A 226 3.68 14.39 14.80
CA PRO A 226 3.06 13.21 15.41
C PRO A 226 1.86 12.64 14.64
N LEU A 227 1.05 13.49 14.00
CA LEU A 227 -0.05 13.03 13.15
C LEU A 227 0.43 12.28 11.90
N LEU A 228 1.52 12.76 11.27
CA LEU A 228 2.14 12.08 10.13
C LEU A 228 2.74 10.73 10.55
N ARG A 229 3.41 10.66 11.71
CA ARG A 229 3.91 9.39 12.28
C ARG A 229 2.80 8.39 12.57
N ARG A 230 1.72 8.80 13.24
CA ARG A 230 0.55 7.94 13.49
C ARG A 230 -0.08 7.45 12.18
N SER A 231 0.01 8.24 11.11
CA SER A 231 -0.47 7.84 9.80
C SER A 231 0.44 6.80 9.14
N LEU A 232 1.75 6.88 9.36
CA LEU A 232 2.72 5.86 8.94
C LEU A 232 2.44 4.52 9.65
N ASP A 233 2.25 4.53 10.97
CA ASP A 233 1.93 3.31 11.74
C ASP A 233 0.64 2.63 11.24
N ASN A 234 -0.39 3.42 10.93
CA ASN A 234 -1.62 2.90 10.33
C ASN A 234 -1.39 2.28 8.94
N GLN A 235 -0.43 2.79 8.16
CA GLN A 235 -0.08 2.20 6.87
C GLN A 235 0.64 0.85 7.05
N GLU A 236 1.49 0.71 8.07
CA GLU A 236 2.13 -0.57 8.39
C GLU A 236 1.09 -1.65 8.73
N GLU A 237 0.10 -1.33 9.57
CA GLU A 237 -1.01 -2.25 9.88
C GLU A 237 -1.80 -2.65 8.61
N ILE A 238 -2.04 -1.69 7.71
CA ILE A 238 -2.70 -1.96 6.41
C ILE A 238 -1.85 -2.93 5.59
N THR A 239 -0.53 -2.78 5.56
CA THR A 239 0.36 -3.63 4.76
C THR A 239 0.47 -5.05 5.32
N GLU A 240 0.50 -5.22 6.64
CA GLU A 240 0.45 -6.55 7.27
C GLU A 240 -0.85 -7.28 6.93
N ALA A 241 -1.99 -6.59 7.07
CA ALA A 241 -3.30 -7.16 6.76
C ALA A 241 -3.46 -7.45 5.26
N LEU A 242 -2.93 -6.57 4.39
CA LEU A 242 -2.86 -6.80 2.95
C LEU A 242 -2.03 -8.06 2.63
N GLY A 243 -0.90 -8.27 3.30
CA GLY A 243 -0.09 -9.49 3.15
C GLY A 243 -0.89 -10.77 3.36
N VAL A 244 -1.68 -10.83 4.44
CA VAL A 244 -2.56 -11.97 4.74
C VAL A 244 -3.63 -12.16 3.66
N GLN A 245 -4.29 -11.09 3.24
CA GLN A 245 -5.36 -11.16 2.23
C GLN A 245 -4.84 -11.55 0.85
N VAL A 246 -3.67 -11.04 0.44
CA VAL A 246 -3.03 -11.43 -0.82
C VAL A 246 -2.68 -12.91 -0.80
N ARG A 247 -2.16 -13.44 0.31
CA ARG A 247 -1.94 -14.89 0.47
C ARG A 247 -3.24 -15.69 0.28
N GLN A 248 -4.33 -15.28 0.92
CA GLN A 248 -5.64 -15.92 0.77
C GLN A 248 -6.16 -15.83 -0.68
N ALA A 249 -5.87 -14.75 -1.39
CA ALA A 249 -6.21 -14.60 -2.81
C ALA A 249 -5.37 -15.52 -3.71
N VAL A 250 -4.07 -15.67 -3.42
CA VAL A 250 -3.21 -16.67 -4.09
C VAL A 250 -3.74 -18.08 -3.85
N GLU A 251 -4.10 -18.41 -2.60
CA GLU A 251 -4.71 -19.69 -2.26
C GLU A 251 -5.99 -19.96 -3.05
N LEU A 252 -6.89 -18.97 -3.11
CA LEU A 252 -8.13 -19.07 -3.89
C LEU A 252 -7.84 -19.29 -5.38
N LEU A 253 -6.84 -18.60 -5.92
CA LEU A 253 -6.44 -18.73 -7.32
C LEU A 253 -5.81 -20.11 -7.62
N VAL A 254 -4.95 -20.62 -6.73
CA VAL A 254 -4.41 -21.98 -6.83
C VAL A 254 -5.54 -23.02 -6.78
N ALA A 255 -6.50 -22.84 -5.87
CA ALA A 255 -7.67 -23.72 -5.79
C ALA A 255 -8.52 -23.64 -7.08
N ALA A 256 -8.66 -22.46 -7.68
CA ALA A 256 -9.36 -22.30 -8.96
C ALA A 256 -8.62 -23.00 -10.11
N PHE A 257 -7.30 -22.85 -10.21
CA PHE A 257 -6.47 -23.58 -11.17
C PHE A 257 -6.59 -25.09 -10.98
N GLY A 258 -6.60 -25.57 -9.73
CA GLY A 258 -6.81 -26.98 -9.40
C GLY A 258 -8.17 -27.51 -9.86
N ARG A 259 -9.26 -26.75 -9.66
CA ARG A 259 -10.60 -27.13 -10.16
C ARG A 259 -10.64 -27.20 -11.69
N ILE A 260 -10.00 -26.25 -12.36
CA ILE A 260 -9.91 -26.23 -13.82
C ILE A 260 -9.10 -27.43 -14.33
N ASP A 261 -7.95 -27.72 -13.71
CA ASP A 261 -7.10 -28.87 -14.03
C ASP A 261 -7.86 -30.20 -13.91
N VAL A 262 -8.53 -30.43 -12.77
CA VAL A 262 -9.34 -31.64 -12.55
C VAL A 262 -10.41 -31.78 -13.64
N ARG A 263 -11.17 -30.72 -13.91
CA ARG A 263 -12.23 -30.75 -14.93
C ARG A 263 -11.69 -30.98 -16.34
N ASP A 264 -10.55 -30.37 -16.70
CA ASP A 264 -9.93 -30.59 -18.01
C ASP A 264 -9.47 -32.04 -18.18
N ARG A 265 -8.88 -32.63 -17.13
CA ARG A 265 -8.48 -34.04 -17.11
C ARG A 265 -9.68 -34.99 -17.21
N GLU A 266 -10.78 -34.70 -16.53
CA GLU A 266 -12.03 -35.48 -16.63
C GLU A 266 -12.61 -35.47 -18.05
N LEU A 267 -12.41 -34.37 -18.80
CA LEU A 267 -12.80 -34.25 -20.20
C LEU A 267 -11.78 -34.85 -21.18
N GLY A 268 -10.69 -35.45 -20.69
CA GLY A 268 -9.64 -36.07 -21.51
C GLY A 268 -8.54 -35.12 -21.98
N GLY A 269 -8.50 -33.89 -21.46
CA GLY A 269 -7.40 -32.95 -21.65
C GLY A 269 -6.16 -33.33 -20.85
N ARG A 270 -5.05 -32.61 -21.09
CA ARG A 270 -3.80 -32.78 -20.31
C ARG A 270 -3.85 -32.04 -18.98
N GLY A 271 -4.71 -31.03 -18.84
CA GLY A 271 -4.75 -30.16 -17.67
C GLY A 271 -3.38 -29.57 -17.36
N LEU A 272 -3.07 -29.54 -16.06
CA LEU A 272 -1.80 -29.10 -15.51
C LEU A 272 -0.93 -30.29 -15.07
N GLN A 273 -1.18 -31.52 -15.53
CA GLN A 273 -0.50 -32.72 -15.02
C GLN A 273 1.03 -32.67 -15.18
N ASP A 274 1.52 -31.99 -16.23
CA ASP A 274 2.94 -31.85 -16.57
C ASP A 274 3.58 -30.62 -15.89
N VAL A 275 2.80 -29.85 -15.13
CA VAL A 275 3.26 -28.65 -14.42
C VAL A 275 3.39 -28.99 -12.93
N ASP A 276 4.58 -28.71 -12.39
CA ASP A 276 4.86 -28.88 -10.98
C ASP A 276 3.94 -27.98 -10.13
N ALA A 277 3.47 -28.51 -9.00
CA ALA A 277 2.52 -27.78 -8.14
C ALA A 277 3.11 -26.48 -7.57
N HIS A 278 4.42 -26.45 -7.31
CA HIS A 278 5.12 -25.26 -6.89
C HIS A 278 5.21 -24.23 -8.03
N GLU A 279 5.33 -24.67 -9.29
CA GLU A 279 5.28 -23.77 -10.43
C GLU A 279 3.89 -23.15 -10.62
N VAL A 280 2.82 -23.92 -10.39
CA VAL A 280 1.46 -23.38 -10.39
C VAL A 280 1.28 -22.31 -9.30
N TYR A 281 1.82 -22.57 -8.10
CA TYR A 281 1.85 -21.60 -7.02
C TYR A 281 2.61 -20.32 -7.40
N ARG A 282 3.82 -20.43 -7.96
CA ARG A 282 4.61 -19.28 -8.43
C ARG A 282 3.85 -18.47 -9.46
N GLY A 283 3.13 -19.13 -10.38
CA GLY A 283 2.33 -18.41 -11.36
C GLY A 283 1.12 -17.69 -10.76
N ALA A 284 0.46 -18.27 -9.76
CA ALA A 284 -0.60 -17.59 -9.01
C ALA A 284 -0.07 -16.35 -8.26
N VAL A 285 1.12 -16.45 -7.65
CA VAL A 285 1.82 -15.30 -7.05
C VAL A 285 2.12 -14.24 -8.11
N SER A 286 2.66 -14.60 -9.27
CA SER A 286 2.93 -13.66 -10.36
C SER A 286 1.67 -12.94 -10.83
N VAL A 287 0.53 -13.62 -10.94
CA VAL A 287 -0.75 -12.99 -11.27
C VAL A 287 -1.16 -11.95 -10.21
N MET A 288 -1.06 -12.28 -8.92
CA MET A 288 -1.37 -11.32 -7.86
C MET A 288 -0.43 -10.11 -7.89
N MET A 289 0.86 -10.33 -8.14
CA MET A 289 1.84 -9.23 -8.29
C MET A 289 1.56 -8.36 -9.51
N ARG A 290 1.10 -8.94 -10.64
CA ARG A 290 0.63 -8.17 -11.80
C ARG A 290 -0.53 -7.25 -11.40
N ILE A 291 -1.51 -7.77 -10.66
CA ILE A 291 -2.67 -6.97 -10.21
C ILE A 291 -2.23 -5.83 -9.29
N VAL A 292 -1.37 -6.10 -8.29
CA VAL A 292 -0.84 -5.06 -7.40
C VAL A 292 -0.10 -3.97 -8.20
N PHE A 293 0.74 -4.37 -9.15
CA PHE A 293 1.44 -3.44 -10.03
C PHE A 293 0.48 -2.59 -10.88
N LEU A 294 -0.56 -3.20 -11.46
CA LEU A 294 -1.55 -2.49 -12.27
C LEU A 294 -2.31 -1.44 -11.45
N LEU A 295 -2.75 -1.78 -10.24
CA LEU A 295 -3.44 -0.85 -9.34
C LEU A 295 -2.53 0.33 -8.97
N PHE A 296 -1.26 0.05 -8.68
CA PHE A 296 -0.24 1.07 -8.46
C PHE A 296 -0.02 1.97 -9.68
N ALA A 297 0.11 1.37 -10.86
CA ALA A 297 0.36 2.10 -12.11
C ALA A 297 -0.85 2.96 -12.54
N GLU A 298 -2.08 2.48 -12.32
CA GLU A 298 -3.31 3.25 -12.55
C GLU A 298 -3.41 4.46 -11.61
N GLU A 299 -3.19 4.29 -10.30
CA GLU A 299 -3.28 5.39 -9.32
C GLU A 299 -2.18 6.45 -9.50
N ARG A 300 -1.00 6.05 -10.02
CA ARG A 300 0.10 6.97 -10.34
C ARG A 300 0.06 7.54 -11.76
N ARG A 301 -1.00 7.26 -12.53
CA ARG A 301 -1.16 7.68 -13.94
C ARG A 301 0.01 7.25 -14.84
N LEU A 302 0.63 6.12 -14.52
CA LEU A 302 1.60 5.46 -15.41
C LEU A 302 0.89 4.71 -16.54
N LEU A 303 -0.38 4.36 -16.33
CA LEU A 303 -1.31 3.84 -17.33
C LEU A 303 -2.37 4.90 -17.68
N PRO A 304 -2.95 4.86 -18.90
CA PRO A 304 -3.91 5.88 -19.38
C PRO A 304 -5.29 5.71 -18.73
N ALA A 305 -5.36 5.81 -17.40
CA ALA A 305 -6.57 5.62 -16.61
C ALA A 305 -7.63 6.72 -16.86
N ASP A 306 -7.23 7.85 -17.43
CA ASP A 306 -8.08 8.96 -17.88
C ASP A 306 -8.71 8.72 -19.26
N ASN A 307 -8.19 7.76 -20.04
CA ASN A 307 -8.77 7.36 -21.31
C ASN A 307 -10.03 6.51 -21.09
N GLU A 308 -11.16 6.94 -21.67
CA GLU A 308 -12.45 6.28 -21.48
C GLU A 308 -12.45 4.80 -21.90
N LEU A 309 -11.79 4.47 -23.02
CA LEU A 309 -11.68 3.10 -23.53
C LEU A 309 -10.85 2.23 -22.58
N TYR A 310 -9.72 2.74 -22.08
CA TYR A 310 -8.94 2.03 -21.08
C TYR A 310 -9.76 1.80 -19.80
N ALA A 311 -10.39 2.86 -19.29
CA ALA A 311 -11.14 2.82 -18.04
C ALA A 311 -12.28 1.80 -18.10
N THR A 312 -13.01 1.70 -19.21
CA THR A 312 -14.12 0.75 -19.35
C THR A 312 -13.71 -0.66 -19.77
N ALA A 313 -12.70 -0.82 -20.62
CA ALA A 313 -12.38 -2.13 -21.21
C ALA A 313 -11.20 -2.84 -20.56
N TYR A 314 -10.31 -2.13 -19.86
CA TYR A 314 -9.07 -2.69 -19.35
C TYR A 314 -8.89 -2.50 -17.85
N SER A 315 -9.21 -1.32 -17.29
CA SER A 315 -8.83 -0.96 -15.90
C SER A 315 -9.14 -2.06 -14.87
N ALA A 316 -8.11 -2.44 -14.11
CA ALA A 316 -8.22 -3.43 -13.05
C ALA A 316 -8.95 -2.87 -11.82
N GLY A 317 -8.73 -1.59 -11.51
CA GLY A 317 -9.45 -0.91 -10.42
C GLY A 317 -10.96 -0.88 -10.66
N ARG A 318 -11.38 -0.48 -11.87
CA ARG A 318 -12.81 -0.40 -12.23
C ARG A 318 -13.48 -1.77 -12.34
N LEU A 319 -12.75 -2.79 -12.78
CA LEU A 319 -13.27 -4.16 -12.89
C LEU A 319 -13.82 -4.68 -11.56
N CYS A 320 -13.18 -4.35 -10.43
CA CYS A 320 -13.70 -4.74 -9.11
C CYS A 320 -15.08 -4.11 -8.85
N ALA A 321 -15.20 -2.79 -9.04
CA ALA A 321 -16.46 -2.08 -8.82
C ALA A 321 -17.59 -2.59 -9.74
N GLU A 322 -17.27 -2.91 -11.00
CA GLU A 322 -18.22 -3.51 -11.96
C GLU A 322 -18.72 -4.88 -11.51
N LEU A 323 -17.81 -5.74 -11.01
CA LEU A 323 -18.19 -7.04 -10.47
C LEU A 323 -19.02 -6.90 -9.18
N GLU A 324 -18.69 -5.96 -8.30
CA GLU A 324 -19.49 -5.67 -7.10
C GLU A 324 -20.91 -5.16 -7.45
N GLN A 325 -21.01 -4.34 -8.49
CA GLN A 325 -22.30 -3.88 -8.99
C GLN A 325 -23.14 -5.05 -9.51
N ARG A 326 -22.55 -5.98 -10.27
CA ARG A 326 -23.23 -7.20 -10.73
C ARG A 326 -23.74 -8.07 -9.56
N VAL A 327 -22.96 -8.20 -8.48
CA VAL A 327 -23.41 -8.91 -7.27
C VAL A 327 -24.60 -8.19 -6.60
N THR A 328 -24.61 -6.86 -6.64
CA THR A 328 -25.71 -6.05 -6.07
C THR A 328 -27.00 -6.17 -6.89
N GLU A 329 -26.87 -6.25 -8.22
CA GLU A 329 -28.00 -6.36 -9.15
C GLU A 329 -28.54 -7.80 -9.28
N GLY A 330 -27.70 -8.81 -9.04
CA GLY A 330 -28.04 -10.23 -9.12
C GLY A 330 -27.60 -11.00 -7.88
N SER A 331 -26.83 -12.08 -8.07
CA SER A 331 -26.23 -12.87 -6.99
C SER A 331 -24.73 -13.08 -7.21
N GLU A 332 -24.01 -13.38 -6.14
CA GLU A 332 -22.58 -13.74 -6.24
C GLU A 332 -22.36 -15.08 -6.97
N GLU A 333 -23.32 -16.02 -6.86
CA GLU A 333 -23.27 -17.33 -7.52
C GLU A 333 -23.30 -17.18 -9.06
N ASP A 334 -23.99 -16.17 -9.60
CA ASP A 334 -24.05 -15.92 -11.05
C ASP A 334 -22.66 -15.64 -11.67
N LEU A 335 -21.72 -15.14 -10.88
CA LEU A 335 -20.35 -14.87 -11.35
C LEU A 335 -19.54 -16.15 -11.62
N GLU A 336 -19.95 -17.30 -11.06
CA GLU A 336 -19.29 -18.59 -11.33
C GLU A 336 -19.49 -19.08 -12.77
N HIS A 337 -20.48 -18.53 -13.47
CA HIS A 337 -20.84 -18.93 -14.83
C HIS A 337 -20.22 -18.04 -15.92
N SER A 338 -19.38 -17.07 -15.54
CA SER A 338 -18.70 -16.15 -16.46
C SER A 338 -17.20 -16.15 -16.23
N THR A 339 -16.42 -15.92 -17.29
CA THR A 339 -14.95 -15.83 -17.26
C THR A 339 -14.44 -14.54 -17.91
N ALA A 340 -15.35 -13.61 -18.22
CA ALA A 340 -15.06 -12.39 -18.96
C ALA A 340 -14.08 -11.47 -18.21
N ALA A 341 -14.15 -11.42 -16.88
CA ALA A 341 -13.26 -10.61 -16.06
C ALA A 341 -11.82 -11.14 -16.12
N TRP A 342 -11.64 -12.46 -16.11
CA TRP A 342 -10.32 -13.08 -16.24
C TRP A 342 -9.71 -12.81 -17.61
N GLN A 343 -10.49 -12.98 -18.68
CA GLN A 343 -10.06 -12.67 -20.05
C GLN A 343 -9.65 -11.20 -20.21
N ARG A 344 -10.38 -10.27 -19.57
CA ARG A 344 -10.01 -8.85 -19.52
C ARG A 344 -8.67 -8.63 -18.80
N LEU A 345 -8.41 -9.29 -17.68
CA LEU A 345 -7.11 -9.20 -17.00
C LEU A 345 -5.97 -9.75 -17.86
N ILE A 346 -6.15 -10.89 -18.53
CA ILE A 346 -5.17 -11.43 -19.47
C ILE A 346 -4.91 -10.45 -20.62
N ALA A 347 -5.95 -9.84 -21.18
CA ALA A 347 -5.80 -8.82 -22.22
C ALA A 347 -5.02 -7.59 -21.72
N LEU A 348 -5.30 -7.12 -20.49
CA LEU A 348 -4.53 -6.04 -19.86
C LEU A 348 -3.07 -6.42 -19.63
N PHE A 349 -2.77 -7.64 -19.17
CA PHE A 349 -1.39 -8.10 -18.99
C PHE A 349 -0.61 -8.05 -20.31
N ASN A 350 -1.22 -8.53 -21.39
CA ASN A 350 -0.62 -8.46 -22.72
C ASN A 350 -0.47 -7.03 -23.23
N ALA A 351 -1.45 -6.15 -22.99
CA ALA A 351 -1.40 -4.74 -23.37
C ALA A 351 -0.28 -3.98 -22.64
N VAL A 352 -0.01 -4.31 -21.38
CA VAL A 352 1.12 -3.73 -20.62
C VAL A 352 2.46 -4.22 -21.15
N PHE A 353 2.57 -5.52 -21.49
CA PHE A 353 3.82 -6.09 -22.00
C PHE A 353 4.15 -5.60 -23.42
N HIS A 354 3.23 -5.76 -24.36
CA HIS A 354 3.44 -5.44 -25.78
C HIS A 354 3.18 -3.96 -26.13
N GLY A 355 2.44 -3.23 -25.29
CA GLY A 355 1.91 -1.92 -25.64
C GLY A 355 0.65 -2.01 -26.51
N VAL A 356 0.06 -0.85 -26.77
CA VAL A 356 -1.11 -0.70 -27.65
C VAL A 356 -0.84 0.48 -28.57
N ASP A 357 -0.93 0.26 -29.88
CA ASP A 357 -0.90 1.32 -30.89
C ASP A 357 -2.23 1.36 -31.63
N HIS A 358 -3.15 2.21 -31.14
CA HIS A 358 -4.46 2.39 -31.72
C HIS A 358 -4.90 3.86 -31.62
N SER A 359 -5.68 4.34 -32.60
CA SER A 359 -6.11 5.74 -32.69
C SER A 359 -6.88 6.28 -31.47
N ARG A 360 -7.51 5.37 -30.71
CA ARG A 360 -8.29 5.68 -29.49
C ARG A 360 -7.55 5.35 -28.18
N LEU A 361 -6.44 4.63 -28.24
CA LEU A 361 -5.68 4.20 -27.07
C LEU A 361 -4.23 3.92 -27.49
N THR A 362 -3.30 4.66 -26.89
CA THR A 362 -1.87 4.44 -27.05
C THR A 362 -1.28 4.08 -25.70
N MET A 363 -0.52 2.99 -25.64
CA MET A 363 0.19 2.51 -24.46
C MET A 363 1.58 2.06 -24.87
N HIS A 364 2.59 2.47 -24.11
CA HIS A 364 3.95 1.97 -24.30
C HIS A 364 4.07 0.56 -23.71
N GLY A 365 4.72 -0.34 -24.44
CA GLY A 365 5.08 -1.64 -23.90
C GLY A 365 6.15 -1.47 -22.83
N HIS A 366 5.91 -2.04 -21.64
CA HIS A 366 6.83 -1.96 -20.52
C HIS A 366 7.84 -3.12 -20.48
N ASP A 367 7.66 -4.14 -21.33
CA ASP A 367 8.46 -5.37 -21.33
C ASP A 367 8.49 -6.01 -19.92
N GLY A 368 9.53 -6.79 -19.61
CA GLY A 368 9.81 -7.33 -18.29
C GLY A 368 9.16 -8.68 -18.04
N SER A 369 9.90 -9.53 -17.33
CA SER A 369 9.49 -10.91 -17.04
C SER A 369 8.20 -11.02 -16.24
N LEU A 370 7.78 -9.96 -15.53
CA LEU A 370 6.54 -9.99 -14.76
C LEU A 370 5.32 -10.11 -15.66
N PHE A 371 5.25 -9.38 -16.78
CA PHE A 371 4.09 -9.38 -17.69
C PHE A 371 4.28 -10.25 -18.94
N ASP A 372 5.46 -10.85 -19.11
CA ASP A 372 5.74 -11.74 -20.25
C ASP A 372 4.72 -12.90 -20.31
N PRO A 373 3.93 -13.01 -21.40
CA PRO A 373 2.99 -14.09 -21.58
C PRO A 373 3.67 -15.45 -21.80
N GLN A 374 4.91 -15.47 -22.29
CA GLN A 374 5.69 -16.70 -22.50
C GLN A 374 6.25 -17.28 -21.21
N GLY A 375 6.26 -16.52 -20.12
CA GLY A 375 6.73 -16.99 -18.81
C GLY A 375 5.79 -18.03 -18.17
N MET A 376 4.52 -18.08 -18.56
CA MET A 376 3.52 -19.00 -18.01
C MET A 376 2.53 -19.47 -19.10
N PRO A 377 2.98 -20.25 -20.10
CA PRO A 377 2.12 -20.68 -21.21
C PRO A 377 1.00 -21.63 -20.78
N TRP A 378 1.12 -22.24 -19.59
CA TRP A 378 0.13 -23.15 -19.00
C TRP A 378 -1.01 -22.43 -18.26
N LEU A 379 -0.95 -21.10 -18.10
CA LEU A 379 -1.92 -20.34 -17.31
C LEU A 379 -3.36 -20.57 -17.82
N PRO A 380 -4.29 -21.04 -16.98
CA PRO A 380 -5.66 -21.30 -17.41
C PRO A 380 -6.36 -20.05 -17.96
N LEU A 381 -7.20 -20.24 -18.98
CA LEU A 381 -7.96 -19.16 -19.63
C LEU A 381 -9.38 -18.98 -19.08
N ASN A 382 -9.85 -19.85 -18.19
CA ASN A 382 -11.26 -19.92 -17.80
C ASN A 382 -11.48 -19.84 -16.29
N VAL A 383 -10.71 -18.99 -15.60
CA VAL A 383 -10.99 -18.62 -14.20
C VAL A 383 -12.30 -17.84 -14.13
N ASP A 384 -13.16 -18.22 -13.19
CA ASP A 384 -14.48 -17.63 -13.01
C ASP A 384 -14.44 -16.20 -12.45
N ASP A 385 -15.43 -15.38 -12.79
CA ASP A 385 -15.53 -13.98 -12.37
C ASP A 385 -15.66 -13.85 -10.85
N ARG A 386 -16.20 -14.86 -10.15
CA ARG A 386 -16.30 -14.88 -8.69
C ARG A 386 -14.91 -14.92 -8.05
N THR A 387 -14.03 -15.76 -8.57
CA THR A 387 -12.62 -15.83 -8.16
C THR A 387 -11.92 -14.51 -8.43
N VAL A 388 -12.12 -13.91 -9.62
CA VAL A 388 -11.54 -12.60 -9.97
C VAL A 388 -12.02 -11.49 -9.02
N LEU A 389 -13.32 -11.45 -8.71
CA LEU A 389 -13.88 -10.49 -7.77
C LEU A 389 -13.18 -10.56 -6.41
N HIS A 390 -13.03 -11.76 -5.84
CA HIS A 390 -12.42 -11.94 -4.52
C HIS A 390 -10.92 -11.65 -4.53
N MET A 391 -10.21 -11.98 -5.61
CA MET A 391 -8.82 -11.57 -5.79
C MET A 391 -8.67 -10.05 -5.79
N LEU A 392 -9.49 -9.35 -6.58
CA LEU A 392 -9.47 -7.89 -6.66
C LEU A 392 -9.90 -7.23 -5.34
N ARG A 393 -10.89 -7.79 -4.65
CA ARG A 393 -11.31 -7.33 -3.33
C ARG A 393 -10.20 -7.46 -2.29
N ALA A 394 -9.48 -8.57 -2.31
CA ALA A 394 -8.40 -8.86 -1.36
C ALA A 394 -7.23 -7.85 -1.46
N VAL A 395 -6.96 -7.31 -2.65
CA VAL A 395 -5.92 -6.28 -2.84
C VAL A 395 -6.43 -4.86 -2.65
N GLN A 396 -7.67 -4.57 -3.04
CA GLN A 396 -8.22 -3.21 -2.98
C GLN A 396 -8.81 -2.85 -1.62
N PHE A 397 -9.12 -3.84 -0.78
CA PHE A 397 -9.79 -3.61 0.49
C PHE A 397 -9.22 -4.44 1.63
N VAL A 398 -8.84 -3.75 2.70
CA VAL A 398 -8.38 -4.36 3.95
C VAL A 398 -9.48 -4.29 4.99
N GLN A 399 -9.70 -5.40 5.70
CA GLN A 399 -10.54 -5.41 6.90
C GLN A 399 -9.67 -5.09 8.11
N ILE A 400 -9.95 -3.97 8.78
CA ILE A 400 -9.23 -3.55 9.99
C ILE A 400 -10.15 -3.67 11.20
N GLY A 401 -9.72 -4.40 12.23
CA GLY A 401 -10.45 -4.58 13.49
C GLY A 401 -10.71 -6.05 13.85
N ARG A 402 -10.88 -6.34 15.16
CA ARG A 402 -11.08 -7.71 15.67
C ARG A 402 -12.56 -8.07 15.78
N GLY A 403 -13.07 -8.79 14.77
CA GLY A 403 -14.38 -9.45 14.78
C GLY A 403 -15.48 -8.67 14.03
N ALA A 404 -16.57 -9.37 13.69
CA ALA A 404 -17.62 -8.90 12.77
C ALA A 404 -18.34 -7.58 13.16
N LYS A 405 -18.21 -7.10 14.40
CA LYS A 405 -18.82 -5.84 14.88
C LYS A 405 -17.88 -4.64 14.86
N THR A 406 -16.57 -4.86 14.75
CA THR A 406 -15.53 -3.80 14.79
C THR A 406 -14.66 -3.80 13.53
N SER A 407 -14.80 -4.80 12.65
CA SER A 407 -14.13 -4.86 11.36
C SER A 407 -14.68 -3.79 10.42
N GLU A 408 -13.87 -2.80 10.08
CA GLU A 408 -14.16 -1.80 9.06
C GLU A 408 -13.47 -2.20 7.75
N ARG A 409 -14.22 -2.22 6.64
CA ARG A 409 -13.66 -2.40 5.30
C ARG A 409 -13.07 -1.07 4.84
N ARG A 410 -11.75 -1.03 4.63
CA ARG A 410 -11.03 0.16 4.18
C ARG A 410 -10.43 -0.08 2.81
N THR A 411 -10.53 0.92 1.93
CA THR A 411 -9.87 0.89 0.63
C THR A 411 -8.37 1.11 0.80
N VAL A 412 -7.56 0.30 0.14
CA VAL A 412 -6.11 0.48 0.03
C VAL A 412 -5.85 1.54 -1.02
N SER A 413 -5.03 2.55 -0.69
CA SER A 413 -4.54 3.50 -1.69
C SER A 413 -3.15 3.08 -2.14
N PHE A 414 -3.04 2.70 -3.41
CA PHE A 414 -1.76 2.33 -4.02
C PHE A 414 -0.89 3.55 -4.36
N ARG A 415 -1.45 4.76 -4.36
CA ARG A 415 -0.68 6.00 -4.48
C ARG A 415 0.34 6.18 -3.36
N THR A 416 -0.06 5.82 -2.13
CA THR A 416 0.74 6.01 -0.91
C THR A 416 1.59 4.80 -0.52
N LEU A 417 1.38 3.64 -1.14
CA LEU A 417 2.18 2.45 -0.88
C LEU A 417 3.61 2.63 -1.45
N ASP A 418 4.62 2.34 -0.62
CA ASP A 418 6.03 2.34 -1.05
C ASP A 418 6.44 0.96 -1.60
N VAL A 419 7.55 0.92 -2.34
CA VAL A 419 8.06 -0.30 -3.00
C VAL A 419 8.34 -1.42 -1.98
N GLU A 420 8.87 -1.07 -0.80
CA GLU A 420 9.16 -2.03 0.28
C GLU A 420 7.90 -2.63 0.87
N GLN A 421 6.82 -1.85 0.97
CA GLN A 421 5.54 -2.35 1.48
C GLN A 421 4.94 -3.40 0.53
N ILE A 422 5.08 -3.21 -0.78
CA ILE A 422 4.75 -4.24 -1.77
C ILE A 422 5.71 -5.44 -1.65
N GLY A 423 7.00 -5.19 -1.38
CA GLY A 423 8.01 -6.21 -1.13
C GLY A 423 7.67 -7.11 0.08
N TYR A 424 7.14 -6.55 1.17
CA TYR A 424 6.73 -7.32 2.35
C TYR A 424 5.57 -8.28 2.06
N VAL A 425 4.61 -7.83 1.25
CA VAL A 425 3.53 -8.70 0.77
C VAL A 425 4.13 -9.88 0.00
N TYR A 426 5.06 -9.64 -0.91
CA TYR A 426 5.72 -10.67 -1.70
C TYR A 426 6.55 -11.65 -0.85
N GLU A 427 7.34 -11.15 0.11
CA GLU A 427 8.16 -11.98 0.98
C GLU A 427 7.32 -12.92 1.86
N GLY A 428 6.17 -12.43 2.35
CA GLY A 428 5.20 -13.26 3.05
C GLY A 428 4.71 -14.45 2.22
N LEU A 429 4.59 -14.27 0.90
CA LEU A 429 4.20 -15.35 -0.03
C LEU A 429 5.33 -16.36 -0.20
N LEU A 430 6.60 -15.95 -0.29
CA LEU A 430 7.74 -16.89 -0.46
C LEU A 430 7.87 -17.97 0.61
N SER A 431 7.17 -17.82 1.74
CA SER A 431 7.11 -18.81 2.82
C SER A 431 6.25 -20.04 2.50
N PHE A 432 5.57 -20.08 1.36
CA PHE A 432 4.63 -21.14 0.99
C PHE A 432 5.09 -21.96 -0.22
N GLU A 433 4.65 -23.20 -0.26
CA GLU A 433 4.85 -24.11 -1.39
C GLU A 433 3.50 -24.69 -1.86
N GLY A 434 3.41 -24.97 -3.16
CA GLY A 434 2.25 -25.61 -3.77
C GLY A 434 2.39 -27.12 -3.79
N PHE A 435 1.30 -27.83 -3.47
CA PHE A 435 1.24 -29.29 -3.43
C PHE A 435 -0.02 -29.81 -4.15
N ARG A 436 0.04 -31.07 -4.59
CA ARG A 436 -1.15 -31.82 -5.03
C ARG A 436 -1.62 -32.70 -3.89
N ALA A 437 -2.91 -32.61 -3.58
CA ALA A 437 -3.51 -33.41 -2.52
C ALA A 437 -3.58 -34.89 -2.93
N GLU A 438 -2.98 -35.79 -2.15
CA GLU A 438 -3.11 -37.24 -2.38
C GLU A 438 -4.45 -37.79 -1.85
N ASP A 439 -5.01 -37.12 -0.84
CA ASP A 439 -6.26 -37.44 -0.16
C ASP A 439 -7.04 -36.15 0.11
N VAL A 440 -8.31 -36.25 0.50
CA VAL A 440 -9.13 -35.11 0.91
C VAL A 440 -8.41 -34.36 2.04
N THR A 441 -8.05 -33.12 1.78
CA THR A 441 -7.30 -32.26 2.69
C THR A 441 -8.18 -31.08 3.11
N VAL A 442 -8.13 -30.69 4.38
CA VAL A 442 -8.89 -29.56 4.94
C VAL A 442 -7.96 -28.55 5.58
N GLY A 443 -8.25 -27.26 5.40
CA GLY A 443 -7.55 -26.20 6.12
C GLY A 443 -8.15 -26.01 7.50
N LEU A 444 -7.33 -26.10 8.55
CA LEU A 444 -7.79 -25.88 9.91
C LEU A 444 -7.80 -24.38 10.27
N ILE A 445 -8.70 -23.99 11.15
CA ILE A 445 -8.65 -22.67 11.79
C ILE A 445 -7.35 -22.53 12.58
N GLY A 446 -6.64 -21.42 12.39
CA GLY A 446 -5.39 -21.12 13.08
C GLY A 446 -5.13 -19.62 13.16
N LYS A 447 -3.92 -19.25 13.56
CA LYS A 447 -3.40 -17.89 13.35
C LYS A 447 -3.07 -17.73 11.87
N ASP A 448 -3.47 -16.60 11.29
CA ASP A 448 -3.17 -16.28 9.89
C ASP A 448 -1.68 -16.45 9.57
N GLY A 449 -1.39 -17.20 8.50
CA GLY A 449 -0.04 -17.52 8.04
C GLY A 449 0.64 -18.68 8.75
N ALA A 450 -0.03 -19.32 9.72
CA ALA A 450 0.44 -20.51 10.41
C ALA A 450 -0.62 -21.62 10.42
N GLU A 451 -1.66 -21.53 9.59
CA GLU A 451 -2.71 -22.55 9.52
C GLU A 451 -2.17 -23.89 9.02
N ASP A 452 -2.78 -24.99 9.47
CA ASP A 452 -2.41 -26.34 9.05
C ASP A 452 -3.40 -26.89 8.00
N GLU A 453 -2.87 -27.42 6.89
CA GLU A 453 -3.60 -28.24 5.93
C GLU A 453 -3.43 -29.72 6.28
N VAL A 454 -4.53 -30.40 6.62
CA VAL A 454 -4.49 -31.76 7.18
C VAL A 454 -5.38 -32.71 6.39
N ARG A 455 -4.97 -33.97 6.26
CA ARG A 455 -5.81 -35.00 5.63
C ARG A 455 -7.02 -35.30 6.50
N LEU A 456 -8.18 -35.46 5.88
CA LEU A 456 -9.41 -35.86 6.54
C LEU A 456 -9.24 -37.21 7.25
N THR A 457 -8.53 -38.14 6.63
CA THR A 457 -8.23 -39.46 7.20
C THR A 457 -7.42 -39.38 8.50
N ASP A 458 -6.52 -38.40 8.63
CA ASP A 458 -5.77 -38.17 9.88
C ASP A 458 -6.70 -37.64 10.99
N LEU A 459 -7.67 -36.79 10.67
CA LEU A 459 -8.69 -36.32 11.62
C LEU A 459 -9.65 -37.44 12.03
N GLU A 460 -10.09 -38.26 11.07
CA GLU A 460 -10.93 -39.43 11.33
C GLU A 460 -10.22 -40.46 12.22
N ALA A 461 -8.91 -40.68 12.00
CA ALA A 461 -8.10 -41.55 12.83
C ALA A 461 -7.99 -41.03 14.28
N LEU A 462 -7.82 -39.72 14.47
CA LEU A 462 -7.82 -39.10 15.80
C LEU A 462 -9.19 -39.25 16.48
N ALA A 463 -10.28 -39.05 15.75
CA ALA A 463 -11.64 -39.23 16.27
C ALA A 463 -11.95 -40.69 16.64
N ALA A 464 -11.42 -41.65 15.88
CA ALA A 464 -11.58 -43.07 16.19
C ALA A 464 -10.86 -43.50 17.48
N GLN A 465 -9.73 -42.85 17.81
CA GLN A 465 -8.94 -43.12 19.02
C GLN A 465 -9.57 -42.52 20.29
N HIS A 466 -10.39 -41.46 20.16
CA HIS A 466 -10.96 -40.72 21.27
C HIS A 466 -12.47 -40.55 21.10
N ARG A 467 -13.25 -41.49 21.67
CA ARG A 467 -14.72 -41.52 21.53
C ARG A 467 -15.44 -40.41 22.32
N ASP A 468 -14.79 -39.80 23.30
CA ASP A 468 -15.32 -38.67 24.05
C ASP A 468 -14.84 -37.33 23.45
N ALA A 469 -15.78 -36.41 23.20
CA ALA A 469 -15.51 -35.10 22.59
C ALA A 469 -14.40 -34.29 23.31
N PRO A 470 -14.28 -34.29 24.66
CA PRO A 470 -13.19 -33.62 25.35
C PRO A 470 -11.81 -34.23 25.07
N GLY A 471 -11.72 -35.56 24.98
CA GLY A 471 -10.50 -36.28 24.63
C GLY A 471 -10.00 -35.93 23.23
N LEU A 472 -10.89 -35.97 22.23
CA LEU A 472 -10.57 -35.58 20.86
C LEU A 472 -10.10 -34.11 20.79
N ALA A 473 -10.83 -33.20 21.43
CA ALA A 473 -10.50 -31.78 21.42
C ALA A 473 -9.13 -31.49 22.05
N LYS A 474 -8.77 -32.19 23.14
CA LYS A 474 -7.45 -32.06 23.77
C LYS A 474 -6.33 -32.50 22.83
N MET A 475 -6.51 -33.62 22.13
CA MET A 475 -5.52 -34.14 21.19
C MET A 475 -5.35 -33.25 19.96
N VAL A 476 -6.45 -32.77 19.38
CA VAL A 476 -6.41 -31.82 18.26
C VAL A 476 -5.72 -30.52 18.69
N ALA A 477 -6.05 -29.98 19.86
CA ALA A 477 -5.41 -28.77 20.38
C ALA A 477 -3.90 -28.95 20.66
N GLU A 478 -3.48 -30.12 21.15
CA GLU A 478 -2.06 -30.40 21.40
C GLU A 478 -1.28 -30.63 20.10
N LYS A 479 -1.85 -31.38 19.15
CA LYS A 479 -1.22 -31.71 17.87
C LYS A 479 -1.01 -30.48 16.99
N TYR A 480 -2.01 -29.59 16.95
CA TYR A 480 -2.01 -28.37 16.13
C TYR A 480 -1.82 -27.10 16.97
N LYS A 481 -1.02 -27.18 18.04
CA LYS A 481 -0.76 -26.02 18.92
C LYS A 481 0.08 -24.94 18.25
N ASP A 482 0.92 -25.31 17.29
CA ASP A 482 1.85 -24.41 16.61
C ASP A 482 1.09 -23.49 15.65
N SER A 483 0.05 -24.01 14.97
CA SER A 483 -0.91 -23.22 14.18
C SER A 483 -1.86 -22.36 15.01
N LYS A 484 -1.77 -22.43 16.34
CA LYS A 484 -2.64 -21.68 17.26
C LYS A 484 -4.12 -21.96 17.04
N ILE A 485 -4.46 -23.22 16.76
CA ILE A 485 -5.86 -23.67 16.59
C ILE A 485 -6.76 -23.27 17.78
N GLY A 486 -6.21 -23.17 18.99
CA GLY A 486 -6.90 -22.71 20.19
C GLY A 486 -6.78 -23.69 21.35
N SER A 487 -7.33 -23.32 22.51
CA SER A 487 -7.34 -24.19 23.69
C SER A 487 -8.25 -25.41 23.47
N ALA A 488 -8.02 -26.50 24.21
CA ALA A 488 -8.86 -27.70 24.16
C ALA A 488 -10.36 -27.37 24.37
N ALA A 489 -10.68 -26.40 25.23
CA ALA A 489 -12.07 -25.96 25.43
C ALA A 489 -12.66 -25.24 24.20
N ALA A 490 -11.86 -24.40 23.52
CA ALA A 490 -12.29 -23.73 22.28
C ALA A 490 -12.48 -24.74 21.14
N VAL A 491 -11.57 -25.70 21.01
CA VAL A 491 -11.67 -26.81 20.03
C VAL A 491 -12.90 -27.68 20.33
N ALA A 492 -13.16 -28.02 21.59
CA ALA A 492 -14.34 -28.79 21.98
C ALA A 492 -15.64 -28.07 21.61
N LYS A 493 -15.69 -26.75 21.77
CA LYS A 493 -16.84 -25.93 21.35
C LYS A 493 -17.06 -25.99 19.84
N ARG A 494 -15.99 -26.00 19.04
CA ARG A 494 -16.06 -26.07 17.57
C ARG A 494 -16.41 -27.46 17.04
N LEU A 495 -16.05 -28.51 17.78
CA LEU A 495 -16.42 -29.90 17.49
C LEU A 495 -17.81 -30.28 18.01
N ALA A 496 -18.51 -29.37 18.70
CA ALA A 496 -19.85 -29.63 19.18
C ALA A 496 -20.79 -29.93 17.99
N PRO A 497 -21.69 -30.93 18.11
CA PRO A 497 -22.60 -31.28 17.04
C PRO A 497 -23.45 -30.08 16.62
N LEU A 498 -23.48 -29.79 15.32
CA LEU A 498 -24.40 -28.81 14.75
C LEU A 498 -25.83 -29.37 14.71
N GLU A 499 -26.80 -28.53 15.07
CA GLU A 499 -28.23 -28.86 15.10
C GLU A 499 -29.04 -27.89 14.23
N GLY A 500 -30.22 -28.34 13.78
CA GLY A 500 -31.19 -27.50 13.07
C GLY A 500 -30.62 -26.82 11.83
N ILE A 501 -30.82 -25.50 11.74
CA ILE A 501 -30.49 -24.66 10.58
C ILE A 501 -28.97 -24.63 10.32
N GLU A 502 -28.16 -24.48 11.36
CA GLU A 502 -26.70 -24.38 11.24
C GLU A 502 -26.10 -25.64 10.60
N ARG A 503 -26.67 -26.81 10.91
CA ARG A 503 -26.24 -28.09 10.31
C ARG A 503 -26.54 -28.15 8.82
N GLU A 504 -27.72 -27.72 8.40
CA GLU A 504 -28.11 -27.74 6.99
C GLU A 504 -27.34 -26.70 6.17
N GLU A 505 -27.05 -25.52 6.74
CA GLU A 505 -26.18 -24.52 6.12
C GLU A 505 -24.74 -25.03 5.95
N ALA A 506 -24.16 -25.62 6.99
CA ALA A 506 -22.84 -26.26 6.94
C ALA A 506 -22.79 -27.36 5.86
N ARG A 507 -23.82 -28.20 5.81
CA ARG A 507 -23.95 -29.26 4.80
C ARG A 507 -24.06 -28.68 3.39
N LYS A 508 -24.86 -27.63 3.17
CA LYS A 508 -24.99 -26.95 1.86
C LYS A 508 -23.63 -26.43 1.39
N LYS A 509 -22.88 -25.77 2.28
CA LYS A 509 -21.54 -25.26 1.98
C LYS A 509 -20.54 -26.39 1.67
N LEU A 510 -20.58 -27.49 2.42
CA LEU A 510 -19.73 -28.67 2.18
C LEU A 510 -20.05 -29.34 0.84
N LEU A 511 -21.34 -29.45 0.47
CA LEU A 511 -21.75 -29.99 -0.82
C LEU A 511 -21.24 -29.12 -1.99
N ALA A 512 -21.24 -27.79 -1.83
CA ALA A 512 -20.73 -26.87 -2.85
C ALA A 512 -19.23 -27.09 -3.12
N VAL A 513 -18.41 -27.31 -2.09
CA VAL A 513 -16.95 -27.49 -2.24
C VAL A 513 -16.54 -28.93 -2.56
N THR A 514 -17.43 -29.90 -2.40
CA THR A 514 -17.17 -31.34 -2.69
C THR A 514 -17.76 -31.79 -4.03
N GLY A 515 -18.24 -30.87 -4.87
CA GLY A 515 -18.85 -31.22 -6.16
C GLY A 515 -20.16 -32.01 -6.03
N GLY A 516 -20.87 -31.85 -4.91
CA GLY A 516 -22.11 -32.57 -4.62
C GLY A 516 -21.94 -33.97 -4.02
N ASP A 517 -20.72 -34.36 -3.62
CA ASP A 517 -20.50 -35.65 -2.95
C ASP A 517 -21.13 -35.66 -1.54
N TYR A 518 -22.24 -36.36 -1.42
CA TYR A 518 -23.01 -36.46 -0.19
C TYR A 518 -22.29 -37.27 0.90
N GLU A 519 -21.62 -38.36 0.54
CA GLU A 519 -20.93 -39.20 1.52
C GLU A 519 -19.69 -38.49 2.07
N LEU A 520 -18.94 -37.81 1.20
CA LEU A 520 -17.81 -36.98 1.64
C LEU A 520 -18.27 -35.81 2.52
N SER A 521 -19.33 -35.11 2.13
CA SER A 521 -19.92 -34.03 2.94
C SER A 521 -20.34 -34.51 4.34
N LYS A 522 -20.90 -35.73 4.44
CA LYS A 522 -21.28 -36.35 5.71
C LYS A 522 -20.07 -36.67 6.58
N ARG A 523 -18.94 -37.09 5.99
CA ARG A 523 -17.67 -37.34 6.69
C ARG A 523 -17.01 -36.05 7.19
N LEU A 524 -17.14 -34.95 6.44
CA LEU A 524 -16.58 -33.64 6.80
C LEU A 524 -17.40 -32.91 7.88
N LEU A 525 -18.71 -33.13 7.93
CA LEU A 525 -19.64 -32.41 8.79
C LEU A 525 -19.26 -32.39 10.30
N PRO A 526 -18.78 -33.49 10.92
CA PRO A 526 -18.32 -33.47 12.32
C PRO A 526 -17.15 -32.53 12.59
N PHE A 527 -16.35 -32.22 11.56
CA PHE A 527 -15.18 -31.37 11.67
C PHE A 527 -15.41 -29.94 11.14
N HIS A 528 -16.61 -29.62 10.63
CA HIS A 528 -16.91 -28.34 9.97
C HIS A 528 -16.47 -27.11 10.80
N GLY A 529 -16.73 -27.11 12.10
CA GLY A 529 -16.35 -25.99 12.98
C GLY A 529 -14.85 -25.82 13.19
N LEU A 530 -14.01 -26.79 12.77
CA LEU A 530 -12.56 -26.69 12.74
C LEU A 530 -12.01 -26.25 11.38
N ILE A 531 -12.81 -26.34 10.32
CA ILE A 531 -12.38 -26.02 8.96
C ILE A 531 -12.48 -24.50 8.77
N ARG A 532 -11.39 -23.86 8.34
CA ARG A 532 -11.39 -22.43 8.01
C ARG A 532 -12.14 -22.18 6.71
N THR A 533 -12.63 -20.95 6.53
CA THR A 533 -13.25 -20.53 5.27
C THR A 533 -12.25 -19.83 4.36
N ASP A 534 -12.50 -19.91 3.05
CA ASP A 534 -11.81 -19.11 2.04
C ASP A 534 -12.45 -17.73 1.88
N LEU A 535 -11.95 -16.91 0.94
CA LEU A 535 -12.48 -15.56 0.67
C LEU A 535 -13.94 -15.54 0.20
N ARG A 536 -14.49 -16.68 -0.24
CA ARG A 536 -15.89 -16.84 -0.65
C ARG A 536 -16.81 -17.26 0.49
N ASP A 537 -16.28 -17.32 1.73
CA ASP A 537 -16.96 -17.85 2.91
C ASP A 537 -17.35 -19.34 2.79
N LEU A 538 -16.59 -20.09 1.99
CA LEU A 538 -16.75 -21.53 1.79
C LEU A 538 -15.68 -22.31 2.57
N PRO A 539 -16.00 -23.49 3.14
CA PRO A 539 -15.02 -24.32 3.85
C PRO A 539 -13.86 -24.70 2.94
N LEU A 540 -12.63 -24.54 3.42
CA LEU A 540 -11.45 -24.95 2.66
C LEU A 540 -11.33 -26.48 2.66
N VAL A 541 -11.75 -27.09 1.56
CA VAL A 541 -11.67 -28.53 1.29
C VAL A 541 -11.00 -28.70 -0.06
N VAL A 542 -9.89 -29.45 -0.07
CA VAL A 542 -9.10 -29.75 -1.26
C VAL A 542 -9.30 -31.23 -1.57
N LEU A 543 -9.83 -31.52 -2.77
CA LEU A 543 -10.10 -32.88 -3.21
C LEU A 543 -8.82 -33.58 -3.71
N PRO A 544 -8.78 -34.92 -3.72
CA PRO A 544 -7.66 -35.66 -4.28
C PRO A 544 -7.31 -35.22 -5.70
N GLY A 545 -6.03 -35.00 -5.97
CA GLY A 545 -5.48 -34.51 -7.23
C GLY A 545 -5.61 -33.00 -7.46
N ALA A 546 -6.33 -32.26 -6.60
CA ALA A 546 -6.40 -30.81 -6.66
C ALA A 546 -5.16 -30.16 -6.01
N LEU A 547 -4.98 -28.86 -6.27
CA LEU A 547 -3.85 -28.08 -5.81
C LEU A 547 -4.19 -27.32 -4.52
N PHE A 548 -3.22 -27.23 -3.62
CA PHE A 548 -3.29 -26.41 -2.42
C PHE A 548 -1.92 -25.83 -2.07
N ILE A 549 -1.88 -24.91 -1.12
CA ILE A 549 -0.65 -24.33 -0.60
C ILE A 549 -0.53 -24.64 0.88
N THR A 550 0.70 -24.79 1.39
CA THR A 550 0.98 -24.86 2.82
C THR A 550 2.34 -24.23 3.11
N GLU A 551 2.65 -23.95 4.39
CA GLU A 551 3.91 -23.33 4.77
C GLU A 551 5.09 -24.28 4.44
N SER A 552 6.11 -23.76 3.76
CA SER A 552 7.31 -24.52 3.43
C SER A 552 8.08 -24.87 4.70
N ALA A 553 8.60 -26.10 4.75
CA ALA A 553 9.51 -26.53 5.81
C ALA A 553 10.81 -25.70 5.88
N LEU A 554 11.17 -25.00 4.79
CA LEU A 554 12.39 -24.19 4.68
C LEU A 554 12.37 -22.97 5.61
N ARG A 555 11.21 -22.33 5.83
CA ARG A 555 11.11 -21.09 6.63
C ARG A 555 11.50 -21.29 8.10
N ARG A 556 11.18 -22.46 8.66
CA ARG A 556 11.57 -22.82 10.05
C ARG A 556 13.09 -22.81 10.25
N ASN A 557 13.86 -22.89 9.15
CA ASN A 557 15.32 -22.94 9.14
C ASN A 557 16.01 -21.66 8.63
N THR A 558 15.33 -20.77 7.88
CA THR A 558 15.98 -19.61 7.22
C THR A 558 15.91 -18.30 8.01
N GLY A 559 15.10 -18.19 9.06
CA GLY A 559 15.07 -16.99 9.91
C GLY A 559 14.79 -15.69 9.15
N THR A 560 13.93 -15.75 8.13
CA THR A 560 13.55 -14.61 7.28
C THR A 560 12.83 -13.56 8.12
N HIS A 561 13.59 -12.56 8.54
CA HIS A 561 13.09 -11.34 9.13
C HIS A 561 13.30 -10.21 8.14
N TYR A 562 12.27 -9.37 8.02
CA TYR A 562 12.36 -8.14 7.24
C TYR A 562 13.56 -7.31 7.72
N THR A 563 14.31 -6.73 6.78
CA THR A 563 15.35 -5.76 7.11
C THR A 563 14.71 -4.37 7.24
N PRO A 564 14.72 -3.74 8.42
CA PRO A 564 14.25 -2.36 8.58
C PRO A 564 14.86 -1.44 7.55
N ARG A 565 14.02 -0.61 6.91
CA ARG A 565 14.46 0.34 5.89
C ARG A 565 15.66 1.15 6.36
N LYS A 566 15.60 1.69 7.57
CA LYS A 566 16.70 2.44 8.17
C LYS A 566 18.00 1.65 8.21
N LEU A 567 17.93 0.37 8.59
CA LEU A 567 19.11 -0.51 8.61
C LEU A 567 19.64 -0.78 7.20
N ALA A 568 18.74 -1.00 6.22
CA ALA A 568 19.13 -1.17 4.83
C ALA A 568 19.81 0.09 4.27
N GLU A 569 19.25 1.27 4.54
CA GLU A 569 19.80 2.56 4.13
C GLU A 569 21.17 2.84 4.76
N GLU A 570 21.33 2.62 6.08
CA GLU A 570 22.61 2.80 6.78
C GLU A 570 23.72 1.88 6.22
N ILE A 571 23.40 0.61 5.97
CA ILE A 571 24.35 -0.35 5.40
C ILE A 571 24.70 0.01 3.96
N VAL A 572 23.70 0.37 3.14
CA VAL A 572 23.92 0.77 1.75
C VAL A 572 24.75 2.03 1.67
N GLU A 573 24.49 3.03 2.51
CA GLU A 573 25.27 4.26 2.58
C GLU A 573 26.73 3.94 2.89
N GLY A 574 27.01 3.19 3.97
CA GLY A 574 28.37 2.80 4.30
C GLY A 574 29.06 1.94 3.23
N ALA A 575 28.30 1.13 2.47
CA ALA A 575 28.85 0.26 1.43
C ALA A 575 29.10 0.96 0.09
N LEU A 576 28.23 1.91 -0.30
CA LEU A 576 28.27 2.56 -1.60
C LEU A 576 28.92 3.94 -1.58
N GLU A 577 28.94 4.65 -0.44
CA GLU A 577 29.59 5.96 -0.31
C GLU A 577 31.06 5.93 -0.79
N PRO A 578 31.88 4.94 -0.44
CA PRO A 578 33.25 4.84 -0.98
C PRO A 578 33.35 4.64 -2.48
N LEU A 579 32.28 4.19 -3.14
CA LEU A 579 32.27 3.84 -4.56
C LEU A 579 31.79 5.01 -5.43
N VAL A 580 31.06 5.96 -4.85
CA VAL A 580 30.53 7.13 -5.56
C VAL A 580 31.42 8.38 -5.45
N TYR A 581 32.48 8.36 -4.63
CA TYR A 581 33.47 9.43 -4.54
C TYR A 581 34.89 8.97 -4.86
N GLU A 582 35.69 9.83 -5.51
CA GLU A 582 37.13 9.65 -5.68
C GLU A 582 37.86 11.01 -5.90
N PRO A 583 38.71 11.47 -4.95
CA PRO A 583 38.94 10.88 -3.62
C PRO A 583 37.65 10.94 -2.78
N GLY A 584 37.51 9.98 -1.87
CA GLY A 584 36.34 9.82 -0.99
C GLY A 584 36.72 9.32 0.41
N PRO A 585 35.78 8.69 1.15
CA PRO A 585 36.00 8.29 2.56
C PRO A 585 37.18 7.34 2.78
N LEU A 586 37.55 6.54 1.77
CA LEU A 586 38.71 5.63 1.87
C LEU A 586 40.06 6.33 1.67
N GLN A 587 40.07 7.52 1.08
CA GLN A 587 41.30 8.27 0.79
C GLN A 587 41.52 9.42 1.77
N THR A 588 40.47 10.07 2.25
CA THR A 588 40.56 11.21 3.17
C THR A 588 39.34 11.31 4.08
N ALA A 589 39.56 11.62 5.35
CA ALA A 589 38.50 11.88 6.32
C ALA A 589 37.91 13.31 6.18
N ASP A 590 38.56 14.20 5.43
CA ASP A 590 38.07 15.55 5.16
C ASP A 590 37.04 15.52 4.03
N THR A 591 35.75 15.54 4.39
CA THR A 591 34.62 15.49 3.46
C THR A 591 34.61 16.64 2.45
N LYS A 592 35.30 17.76 2.73
CA LYS A 592 35.43 18.89 1.80
C LYS A 592 36.29 18.56 0.58
N GLN A 593 37.10 17.50 0.68
CA GLN A 593 37.96 17.06 -0.42
C GLN A 593 37.30 15.98 -1.29
N TRP A 594 36.12 15.48 -0.88
CA TRP A 594 35.44 14.43 -1.60
C TRP A 594 34.93 14.94 -2.94
N LYS A 595 35.09 14.11 -3.98
CA LYS A 595 34.64 14.45 -5.34
C LYS A 595 33.76 13.36 -5.90
N PRO A 596 32.52 13.65 -6.30
CA PRO A 596 31.63 12.63 -6.84
C PRO A 596 32.17 12.11 -8.18
N LYS A 597 32.02 10.80 -8.40
CA LYS A 597 32.29 10.16 -9.68
C LYS A 597 31.28 10.58 -10.74
N SER A 598 31.63 10.40 -12.00
CA SER A 598 30.72 10.70 -13.11
C SER A 598 29.53 9.74 -13.14
N SER A 599 28.39 10.18 -13.70
CA SER A 599 27.21 9.32 -13.86
C SER A 599 27.51 8.05 -14.65
N GLU A 600 28.43 8.09 -15.62
CA GLU A 600 28.86 6.91 -16.39
C GLU A 600 29.55 5.87 -15.51
N GLU A 601 30.45 6.30 -14.63
CA GLU A 601 31.12 5.42 -13.67
C GLU A 601 30.14 4.84 -12.65
N ILE A 602 29.18 5.63 -12.20
CA ILE A 602 28.13 5.18 -11.27
C ILE A 602 27.21 4.16 -11.94
N LEU A 603 26.77 4.40 -13.18
CA LEU A 603 25.94 3.46 -13.95
C LEU A 603 26.69 2.15 -14.30
N ALA A 604 28.02 2.17 -14.30
CA ALA A 604 28.83 0.98 -14.50
C ALA A 604 28.88 0.06 -13.26
N LEU A 605 28.53 0.57 -12.07
CA LEU A 605 28.50 -0.22 -10.84
C LEU A 605 27.53 -1.40 -10.94
N LYS A 606 27.94 -2.53 -10.36
CA LYS A 606 27.11 -3.73 -10.22
C LYS A 606 26.91 -4.02 -8.74
N VAL A 607 25.66 -3.88 -8.29
CA VAL A 607 25.26 -4.19 -6.92
C VAL A 607 24.59 -5.55 -6.91
N ALA A 608 25.03 -6.44 -6.04
CA ALA A 608 24.47 -7.78 -5.90
C ALA A 608 24.18 -8.06 -4.42
N ASP A 609 22.97 -8.52 -4.15
CA ASP A 609 22.56 -9.08 -2.87
C ASP A 609 22.22 -10.56 -3.08
N ILE A 610 23.01 -11.44 -2.47
CA ILE A 610 22.99 -12.88 -2.70
C ILE A 610 21.83 -13.55 -1.92
N ALA A 611 21.25 -12.86 -0.95
CA ALA A 611 20.15 -13.34 -0.10
C ALA A 611 19.07 -12.26 0.05
N MET A 612 18.67 -11.70 -1.09
CA MET A 612 17.95 -10.43 -1.15
C MET A 612 16.56 -10.42 -0.52
N GLY A 613 15.89 -11.56 -0.35
CA GLY A 613 14.52 -11.60 0.18
C GLY A 613 13.58 -10.65 -0.57
N SER A 614 12.95 -9.72 0.14
CA SER A 614 12.14 -8.62 -0.42
C SER A 614 12.92 -7.54 -1.21
N ALA A 615 14.23 -7.71 -1.37
CA ALA A 615 15.16 -6.81 -2.06
C ALA A 615 15.35 -5.46 -1.36
N ALA A 616 15.19 -5.39 -0.02
CA ALA A 616 15.32 -4.16 0.75
C ALA A 616 16.65 -3.42 0.50
N PHE A 617 17.78 -4.14 0.48
CA PHE A 617 19.09 -3.56 0.18
C PHE A 617 19.23 -3.10 -1.27
N LEU A 618 18.66 -3.84 -2.24
CA LEU A 618 18.72 -3.46 -3.65
C LEU A 618 17.87 -2.23 -3.94
N VAL A 619 16.70 -2.11 -3.31
CA VAL A 619 15.84 -0.92 -3.39
C VAL A 619 16.55 0.28 -2.76
N ALA A 620 17.14 0.11 -1.57
CA ALA A 620 17.92 1.14 -0.91
C ALA A 620 19.14 1.56 -1.77
N ALA A 621 19.85 0.61 -2.38
CA ALA A 621 20.96 0.88 -3.29
C ALA A 621 20.52 1.67 -4.53
N ALA A 622 19.41 1.27 -5.16
CA ALA A 622 18.87 1.99 -6.32
C ALA A 622 18.51 3.45 -5.97
N ARG A 623 17.89 3.68 -4.81
CA ARG A 623 17.61 5.04 -4.32
C ARG A 623 18.88 5.80 -4.00
N TYR A 624 19.83 5.17 -3.31
CA TYR A 624 21.10 5.78 -2.93
C TYR A 624 21.84 6.27 -4.17
N LEU A 625 22.09 5.38 -5.12
CA LEU A 625 22.79 5.68 -6.38
C LEU A 625 22.01 6.68 -7.24
N GLY A 626 20.68 6.60 -7.26
CA GLY A 626 19.83 7.53 -8.00
C GLY A 626 19.94 8.99 -7.56
N ARG A 627 20.43 9.27 -6.34
CA ARG A 627 20.74 10.65 -5.90
C ARG A 627 21.98 11.25 -6.55
N TYR A 628 22.85 10.39 -7.10
CA TYR A 628 24.12 10.76 -7.73
C TYR A 628 24.08 10.67 -9.26
N LEU A 629 22.92 10.29 -9.83
CA LEU A 629 22.63 10.31 -11.26
C LEU A 629 21.87 11.59 -11.63
#